data_AF-A0A957MFD7-F1
#
_entry.id   AF-A0A957MFD7-F1
#
_cell.length_a   1.000
_cell.length_b   1.000
_cell.length_c   1.000
_cell.angle_alpha   90.00
_cell.angle_beta   90.00
_cell.angle_gamma   90.00
#
_symmetry.space_group_name_H-M   'P 1'
#
loop_
_entity.id
_entity.type
_entity.pdbx_description
1 polymer ?
#
loop_
_entity_poly.entity_id
_entity_poly.type
_entity_poly.pdbx_seq_one_letter_code
_entity_poly.pdbx_strand_id
1 'polypeptide(L)' 'CAYAYEIADLIRREFPDVAVRLVDVADAVEPLPESVFATPTYLIDGRRWFLGNPSPAEVFETLSKLE' A
#
# COMPACT_ATOMS: atom_id res chain seq x y z
N CYS A 1 -5.01 -0.53 10.94
CA CYS A 1 -4.22 -1.79 10.90
C CYS A 1 -2.76 -1.48 11.21
N ALA A 2 -2.15 -2.06 12.25
CA ALA A 2 -0.76 -1.77 12.63
C ALA A 2 0.25 -2.15 11.52
N TYR A 3 0.10 -3.35 10.95
CA TYR A 3 1.02 -3.87 9.93
C TYR A 3 1.08 -3.03 8.65
N ALA A 4 0.01 -2.31 8.30
CA ALA A 4 0.02 -1.42 7.14
C ALA A 4 0.99 -0.23 7.32
N TYR A 5 1.19 0.22 8.56
CA TYR A 5 2.22 1.21 8.88
C TYR A 5 3.62 0.62 8.73
N GLU A 6 3.84 -0.61 9.19
CA GLU A 6 5.14 -1.31 9.05
C GLU A 6 5.54 -1.48 7.59
N ILE A 7 4.60 -1.88 6.72
CA ILE A 7 4.83 -1.97 5.27
C ILE A 7 5.10 -0.59 4.66
N ALA A 8 4.35 0.45 5.05
CA ALA A 8 4.59 1.79 4.55
C ALA A 8 5.99 2.31 4.92
N ASP A 9 6.44 2.06 6.15
CA ASP A 9 7.77 2.47 6.62
C ASP A 9 8.88 1.65 5.96
N LEU A 10 8.66 0.35 5.72
CA LEU A 10 9.55 -0.47 4.90
C LEU A 10 9.71 0.13 3.50
N ILE A 11 8.60 0.42 2.80
CA ILE A 11 8.66 0.96 1.44
C ILE A 11 9.40 2.31 1.42
N ARG A 12 9.09 3.23 2.34
CA ARG A 12 9.76 4.54 2.42
C ARG A 12 11.27 4.43 2.62
N ARG A 13 11.73 3.41 3.36
CA ARG A 13 13.15 3.21 3.65
C ARG A 13 13.91 2.58 2.48
N GLU A 14 13.32 1.56 1.87
CA GLU A 14 14.00 0.73 0.86
C GLU A 14 13.79 1.24 -0.57
N PHE A 15 12.70 1.97 -0.83
CA PHE A 15 12.32 2.54 -2.12
C PHE A 15 12.00 4.04 -1.96
N PRO A 16 13.00 4.90 -1.71
CA PRO A 16 12.79 6.32 -1.39
C PRO A 16 12.12 7.12 -2.52
N ASP A 17 12.22 6.64 -3.76
CA ASP A 17 11.58 7.28 -4.93
C ASP A 17 10.10 6.90 -5.09
N VAL A 18 9.59 5.95 -4.30
CA VAL A 18 8.17 5.54 -4.30
C VAL A 18 7.38 6.39 -3.32
N ALA A 19 6.43 7.16 -3.82
CA ALA A 19 5.54 7.97 -2.99
C ALA A 19 4.50 7.09 -2.25
N VAL A 20 4.56 7.07 -0.91
CA VAL A 20 3.65 6.26 -0.08
C VAL A 20 2.62 7.12 0.64
N ARG A 21 1.34 6.87 0.34
CA ARG A 21 0.19 7.48 1.02
C ARG A 21 -0.59 6.43 1.81
N LEU A 22 -0.75 6.65 3.11
CA LEU A 22 -1.66 5.90 3.97
C LEU A 22 -3.01 6.60 3.98
N VAL A 23 -4.09 5.83 3.81
CA VAL A 23 -5.47 6.32 3.85
C VAL A 23 -6.19 5.56 4.96
N ASP A 24 -6.69 6.30 5.95
CA ASP A 24 -7.66 5.73 6.88
C ASP A 24 -9.03 5.76 6.21
N VAL A 25 -9.63 4.58 6.06
CA VAL A 25 -10.95 4.41 5.43
C VAL A 25 -12.05 5.05 6.27
N ALA A 26 -11.88 5.12 7.60
CA ALA A 26 -12.86 5.73 8.49
C ALA A 26 -12.92 7.26 8.32
N ASP A 27 -11.79 7.88 7.95
CA ASP A 27 -11.64 9.34 7.83
C ASP A 27 -11.51 9.81 6.37
N ALA A 28 -11.80 8.93 5.40
CA ALA A 28 -11.66 9.24 3.98
C ALA A 28 -12.68 10.31 3.55
N VAL A 29 -12.17 11.49 3.16
CA VAL A 29 -12.98 12.60 2.63
C VAL A 29 -13.37 12.36 1.17
N GLU A 30 -12.50 11.69 0.42
CA GLU A 30 -12.72 11.33 -0.98
C GLU A 30 -13.29 9.91 -1.10
N PRO A 31 -14.12 9.65 -2.12
CA PRO A 31 -14.62 8.30 -2.37
C PRO A 31 -13.47 7.33 -2.62
N LEU A 32 -13.47 6.22 -1.91
CA LEU A 32 -12.51 5.15 -2.13
C LEU A 32 -12.81 4.42 -3.45
N PRO A 33 -11.78 3.95 -4.18
CA PRO A 33 -12.01 3.14 -5.38
C PRO A 33 -12.86 1.91 -5.07
N GLU A 34 -13.73 1.47 -5.99
CA GLU A 34 -14.59 0.29 -5.80
C GLU A 34 -13.79 -0.98 -5.47
N SER A 35 -12.52 -1.05 -5.89
CA SER A 35 -11.62 -2.15 -5.56
C SER A 35 -11.22 -2.21 -4.08
N VAL A 36 -11.51 -1.18 -3.29
CA VAL A 36 -11.23 -1.09 -1.85
C VAL A 36 -12.50 -1.41 -1.07
N PHE A 37 -12.78 -2.70 -0.90
CA PHE A 37 -13.96 -3.20 -0.16
C PHE A 37 -13.60 -3.87 1.17
N ALA A 38 -12.30 -3.97 1.48
CA ALA A 38 -11.80 -4.55 2.72
C ALA A 38 -10.45 -3.91 3.09
N THR A 39 -10.11 -3.96 4.38
CA THR A 39 -8.86 -3.40 4.91
C THR A 39 -7.96 -4.47 5.52
N PRO A 40 -6.63 -4.40 5.34
CA PRO A 40 -5.92 -3.44 4.50
C PRO A 40 -5.98 -3.83 3.01
N THR A 41 -5.94 -2.82 2.14
CA THR A 41 -5.82 -2.97 0.68
C THR A 41 -4.71 -2.03 0.21
N TYR A 42 -3.81 -2.54 -0.64
CA TYR A 42 -2.66 -1.80 -1.15
C TYR A 42 -2.86 -1.52 -2.64
N LEU A 43 -2.58 -0.29 -3.04
CA LEU A 43 -2.75 0.18 -4.41
C LEU A 43 -1.43 0.73 -4.93
N ILE A 44 -1.13 0.47 -6.20
CA ILE A 44 -0.03 1.08 -6.96
C ILE A 44 -0.68 1.79 -8.14
N ASP A 45 -0.41 3.10 -8.29
CA ASP A 45 -1.02 3.96 -9.32
C ASP A 45 -2.54 3.82 -9.41
N GLY A 46 -3.20 3.75 -8.25
CA GLY A 46 -4.66 3.61 -8.14
C GLY A 46 -5.22 2.23 -8.49
N ARG A 47 -4.36 1.27 -8.85
CA ARG A 47 -4.76 -0.12 -9.12
C ARG A 47 -4.47 -1.00 -7.92
N ARG A 48 -5.44 -1.84 -7.51
CA ARG A 48 -5.26 -2.79 -6.41
C ARG A 48 -4.12 -3.74 -6.74
N TRP A 49 -3.07 -3.68 -5.92
CA TRP A 49 -1.94 -4.59 -5.97
C TRP A 49 -2.14 -5.76 -4.99
N PHE A 50 -2.55 -5.48 -3.75
CA PHE A 50 -2.70 -6.51 -2.72
C PHE A 50 -3.96 -6.31 -1.89
N LEU A 51 -4.58 -7.42 -1.47
CA LEU A 51 -5.69 -7.45 -0.51
C LEU A 51 -5.25 -8.28 0.70
N GLY A 52 -5.35 -7.70 1.91
CA GLY A 52 -4.66 -8.22 3.09
C GLY A 52 -3.24 -7.66 3.17
N ASN A 53 -2.40 -8.27 4.01
CA ASN A 53 -1.04 -7.80 4.25
C ASN A 53 -0.04 -8.52 3.36
N PRO A 54 0.71 -7.82 2.49
CA PRO A 54 1.83 -8.43 1.77
C PRO A 54 2.98 -8.69 2.73
N SER A 55 3.75 -9.74 2.48
CA SER A 55 5.04 -9.95 3.13
C SER A 55 6.08 -8.94 2.61
N PRO A 56 7.15 -8.67 3.38
CA PRO A 56 8.26 -7.86 2.90
C PRO A 56 8.84 -8.38 1.58
N ALA A 57 8.93 -9.70 1.41
CA ALA A 57 9.45 -10.30 0.17
C ALA A 57 8.59 -9.94 -1.06
N GLU A 58 7.27 -9.97 -0.93
CA GLU A 58 6.34 -9.57 -2.01
C GLU A 58 6.44 -8.07 -2.33
N VAL A 59 6.68 -7.23 -1.32
CA VAL A 59 6.96 -5.80 -1.48
C VAL A 59 8.21 -5.59 -2.33
N PHE A 60 9.33 -6.20 -1.95
CA PHE A 60 10.59 -6.08 -2.69
C PHE A 60 10.43 -6.62 -4.12
N GLU A 61 9.85 -7.81 -4.29
CA GLU A 61 9.66 -8.40 -5.61
C GLU A 61 8.85 -7.47 -6.55
N THR A 62 7.82 -6.82 -6.02
CA THR A 62 6.97 -5.95 -6.82
C THR A 62 7.65 -4.64 -7.14
N LEU A 63 8.17 -3.94 -6.12
CA LEU A 63 8.65 -2.57 -6.29
C LEU A 63 10.00 -2.49 -7.01
N SER A 64 10.87 -3.50 -6.89
CA SER A 64 12.11 -3.57 -7.68
C SER A 64 11.87 -3.74 -9.19
N LYS A 65 10.64 -4.04 -9.62
CA LYS A 65 10.25 -4.08 -11.05
C LYS A 65 9.70 -2.74 -11.56
N LEU A 66 9.53 -1.76 -10.68
CA LEU A 66 9.02 -0.43 -11.01
C LEU A 66 10.14 0.61 -11.18
N GLU A 67 11.37 0.26 -10.82
CA GLU A 67 12.60 1.05 -11.03
C GLU A 67 13.10 1.00 -12.48
#